data_AF-A0A285KPF1-F1
#
_entry.id   AF-A0A285KPF1-F1
#
_cell.length_a   1.000
_cell.length_b   1.000
_cell.length_c   1.000
_cell.angle_alpha   90.00
_cell.angle_beta   90.00
_cell.angle_gamma   90.00
#
_symmetry.space_group_name_H-M   'P 1'
#
loop_
_entity.id
_entity.type
_entity.pdbx_description
1 polymer ?
#
loop_
_entity_poly.entity_id
_entity_poly.type
_entity_poly.pdbx_seq_one_letter_code
_entity_poly.pdbx_strand_id
1 'polypeptide(L)'
;MARINKISITLCALLFTSLSITPLSHASEQARSSASQKSHQAKTDRKKRTSGSKSKTTAKAKTTSKKKTTLKSKSAASAVSKTASTRKTRSPALKTASVKMVQKCSVRKGHKKCVNEEVKPLTIADAHKARVQKAQKTAMNKLMGQIGKPYRWGGTSPRTGFDCSGLVYYAYKDLVKFRIPRTANEMYHLRDARSVDRGELQSGDLVFFRTRGRGTADHVGVYVGGGKFIQSPRTGRDIQITSLSEDYWANHYVGARRVMTPKTIR
;
A
#
# COMPACT_ATOMS: atom_id res chain seq x y z
N MET A 1 -57.73 12.61 -26.18
CA MET A 1 -58.16 14.03 -26.05
C MET A 1 -58.01 14.48 -24.60
N ALA A 2 -57.73 15.78 -24.37
CA ALA A 2 -57.54 16.53 -23.11
C ALA A 2 -56.24 16.26 -22.31
N ARG A 3 -55.17 17.09 -22.33
CA ARG A 3 -54.91 18.50 -21.85
C ARG A 3 -54.99 18.66 -20.32
N ILE A 4 -53.85 18.66 -19.61
CA ILE A 4 -53.08 19.80 -19.03
C ILE A 4 -53.76 20.49 -17.83
N ASN A 5 -53.13 20.47 -16.64
CA ASN A 5 -52.59 21.70 -16.03
C ASN A 5 -51.58 21.46 -14.89
N LYS A 6 -50.44 22.15 -14.97
CA LYS A 6 -49.45 22.38 -13.91
C LYS A 6 -49.75 23.77 -13.34
N ILE A 7 -49.99 23.95 -12.04
CA ILE A 7 -49.76 25.19 -11.26
C ILE A 7 -49.80 24.83 -9.77
N SER A 8 -48.67 24.96 -9.06
CA SER A 8 -48.60 25.53 -7.70
C SER A 8 -47.16 25.39 -7.19
N ILE A 9 -46.35 26.37 -7.57
CA ILE A 9 -45.12 26.75 -6.90
C ILE A 9 -45.47 27.98 -6.04
N THR A 10 -44.75 28.13 -4.92
CA THR A 10 -44.61 29.34 -4.07
C THR A 10 -45.77 29.74 -3.14
N LEU A 11 -45.69 29.33 -1.86
CA LEU A 11 -45.91 30.22 -0.72
C LEU A 11 -45.40 29.59 0.60
N CYS A 12 -44.17 29.90 1.02
CA CYS A 12 -43.78 29.87 2.44
C CYS A 12 -42.45 30.61 2.62
N ALA A 13 -42.53 31.94 2.60
CA ALA A 13 -41.45 32.81 3.02
C ALA A 13 -41.97 33.71 4.14
N LEU A 14 -41.07 33.98 5.09
CA LEU A 14 -41.13 34.97 6.17
C LEU A 14 -41.88 34.49 7.41
N LEU A 15 -41.13 34.29 8.51
CA LEU A 15 -41.44 34.85 9.84
C LEU A 15 -40.27 34.58 10.82
N PHE A 16 -39.85 35.65 11.52
CA PHE A 16 -38.97 35.76 12.70
C PHE A 16 -37.43 35.69 12.47
N THR A 17 -36.77 36.80 12.16
CA THR A 17 -36.28 37.89 13.06
C THR A 17 -35.20 37.47 14.07
N SER A 18 -34.04 38.08 13.85
CA SER A 18 -32.83 38.19 14.66
C SER A 18 -33.04 38.38 16.17
N LEU A 19 -32.25 37.65 16.97
CA LEU A 19 -31.90 38.03 18.34
C LEU A 19 -30.38 37.92 18.52
N SER A 20 -29.71 39.08 18.53
CA SER A 20 -28.31 39.25 18.92
C SER A 20 -28.28 39.51 20.43
N ILE A 21 -27.59 38.66 21.19
CA ILE A 21 -27.28 38.93 22.60
C ILE A 21 -25.79 38.69 22.84
N THR A 22 -25.08 39.80 23.03
CA THR A 22 -23.86 39.94 23.86
C THR A 22 -24.14 41.16 24.73
N PRO A 23 -23.74 41.22 26.02
CA PRO A 23 -22.36 41.65 26.31
C PRO A 23 -21.78 41.24 27.70
N LEU A 24 -20.59 41.80 27.97
CA LEU A 24 -19.84 41.99 29.23
C LEU A 24 -18.78 40.96 29.67
N SER A 25 -17.54 41.27 29.26
CA SER A 25 -16.33 41.54 30.06
C SER A 25 -16.27 41.04 31.51
N HIS A 26 -15.23 40.26 31.82
CA HIS A 26 -14.46 40.32 33.08
C HIS A 26 -12.96 40.15 32.77
N ALA A 27 -12.18 41.13 33.18
CA ALA A 27 -10.73 41.05 33.33
C ALA A 27 -10.43 40.66 34.78
N SER A 28 -9.41 39.81 35.02
CA SER A 28 -8.60 39.88 36.23
C SER A 28 -7.25 39.19 36.04
N GLU A 29 -6.25 39.78 36.69
CA GLU A 29 -4.82 39.53 36.62
C GLU A 29 -4.33 38.25 37.30
N GLN A 30 -3.17 37.79 36.82
CA GLN A 30 -2.00 37.25 37.54
C GLN A 30 -2.21 36.39 38.81
N ALA A 31 -1.71 35.15 38.77
CA ALA A 31 -0.74 34.68 39.77
C ALA A 31 -0.01 33.40 39.33
N ARG A 32 1.31 33.41 39.53
CA ARG A 32 2.27 32.31 39.36
C ARG A 32 2.10 31.27 40.48
N SER A 33 2.30 29.99 40.16
CA SER A 33 3.05 29.02 41.01
C SER A 33 3.43 27.81 40.15
N SER A 34 4.70 27.65 39.77
CA SER A 34 5.71 26.82 40.46
C SER A 34 5.89 25.47 39.77
N ALA A 35 6.77 25.43 38.77
CA ALA A 35 7.50 24.22 38.40
C ALA A 35 8.87 24.26 39.09
N SER A 36 9.15 23.31 39.99
CA SER A 36 10.52 22.87 40.32
C SER A 36 10.49 21.52 41.04
N GLN A 37 11.60 20.81 40.89
CA GLN A 37 11.81 19.37 41.00
C GLN A 37 12.20 18.87 42.40
N LYS A 38 12.44 17.54 42.45
CA LYS A 38 13.13 16.68 43.45
C LYS A 38 12.18 16.01 44.46
N SER A 39 12.36 14.77 44.89
CA SER A 39 13.36 13.73 44.63
C SER A 39 12.87 12.41 45.25
N HIS A 40 13.49 11.31 44.82
CA HIS A 40 13.54 9.99 45.44
C HIS A 40 13.36 9.93 46.96
N GLN A 41 12.59 8.93 47.41
CA GLN A 41 13.04 8.01 48.46
C GLN A 41 12.30 6.67 48.38
N ALA A 42 13.09 5.61 48.58
CA ALA A 42 12.70 4.21 48.64
C ALA A 42 12.61 3.76 50.12
N LYS A 43 12.17 2.50 50.29
CA LYS A 43 12.02 1.68 51.52
C LYS A 43 10.59 1.72 52.11
N THR A 44 9.97 0.64 52.59
CA THR A 44 10.33 -0.78 52.81
C THR A 44 9.06 -1.56 53.18
N ASP A 45 9.14 -2.89 53.08
CA ASP A 45 8.44 -3.94 53.85
C ASP A 45 6.90 -4.06 53.78
N ARG A 46 6.35 -5.16 53.23
CA ARG A 46 6.24 -6.55 53.76
C ARG A 46 4.99 -6.75 54.64
N LYS A 47 4.06 -7.60 54.16
CA LYS A 47 3.54 -8.82 54.84
C LYS A 47 2.03 -9.08 54.59
N LYS A 48 1.78 -10.09 53.74
CA LYS A 48 1.00 -11.33 53.98
C LYS A 48 -0.40 -11.23 54.61
N ARG A 49 -1.41 -11.75 53.88
CA ARG A 49 -2.32 -12.89 54.22
C ARG A 49 -3.53 -12.89 53.26
N THR A 50 -3.66 -13.85 52.35
CA THR A 50 -4.31 -15.20 52.45
C THR A 50 -5.84 -15.22 52.47
N SER A 51 -6.35 -16.21 51.72
CA SER A 51 -7.72 -16.78 51.63
C SER A 51 -8.58 -16.19 50.51
N GLY A 52 -9.23 -16.96 49.64
CA GLY A 52 -9.33 -18.41 49.47
C GLY A 52 -10.58 -18.76 48.64
N SER A 53 -10.52 -19.88 47.92
CA SER A 53 -11.67 -20.67 47.40
C SER A 53 -12.49 -20.02 46.25
N LYS A 54 -12.90 -20.70 45.16
CA LYS A 54 -13.19 -22.12 44.96
C LYS A 54 -13.14 -22.48 43.46
N SER A 55 -12.72 -23.71 43.22
CA SER A 55 -12.81 -24.49 41.98
C SER A 55 -14.25 -24.84 41.60
N LYS A 56 -14.52 -24.99 40.30
CA LYS A 56 -15.37 -26.09 39.81
C LYS A 56 -14.99 -26.48 38.37
N THR A 57 -14.32 -27.62 38.28
CA THR A 57 -14.23 -28.52 37.14
C THR A 57 -15.57 -29.20 36.88
N THR A 58 -15.88 -29.48 35.61
CA THR A 58 -16.49 -30.74 35.19
C THR A 58 -16.09 -31.06 33.76
N ALA A 59 -15.37 -32.17 33.59
CA ALA A 59 -15.19 -32.87 32.34
C ALA A 59 -16.42 -33.76 32.05
N LYS A 60 -16.72 -34.02 30.78
CA LYS A 60 -17.31 -35.29 30.36
C LYS A 60 -16.94 -35.61 28.91
N ALA A 61 -16.13 -36.66 28.76
CA ALA A 61 -16.00 -37.44 27.54
C ALA A 61 -17.13 -38.48 27.47
N LYS A 62 -17.61 -38.83 26.26
CA LYS A 62 -17.65 -40.23 25.78
C LYS A 62 -18.23 -40.39 24.35
N THR A 63 -17.39 -40.99 23.50
CA THR A 63 -17.60 -42.15 22.59
C THR A 63 -18.58 -42.15 21.41
N THR A 64 -17.96 -42.45 20.25
CA THR A 64 -18.29 -43.47 19.23
C THR A 64 -19.52 -43.30 18.34
N SER A 65 -19.29 -43.27 17.02
CA SER A 65 -19.66 -44.39 16.14
C SER A 65 -18.95 -44.35 14.78
N LYS A 66 -18.34 -45.49 14.45
CA LYS A 66 -17.88 -45.91 13.12
C LYS A 66 -19.08 -45.97 12.15
N LYS A 67 -18.88 -45.54 10.90
CA LYS A 67 -19.37 -46.32 9.76
C LYS A 67 -18.40 -46.21 8.58
N LYS A 68 -17.84 -47.37 8.25
CA LYS A 68 -17.05 -47.71 7.08
C LYS A 68 -18.03 -48.13 5.98
N THR A 69 -17.89 -47.58 4.77
CA THR A 69 -18.18 -48.34 3.55
C THR A 69 -17.30 -47.84 2.41
N THR A 70 -16.52 -48.80 1.94
CA THR A 70 -15.61 -48.85 0.79
C THR A 70 -16.35 -48.98 -0.54
N LEU A 71 -15.56 -48.93 -1.63
CA LEU A 71 -15.81 -49.26 -3.05
C LEU A 71 -15.94 -47.99 -3.92
N LYS A 72 -15.27 -47.80 -5.05
CA LYS A 72 -14.44 -48.70 -5.88
C LYS A 72 -13.58 -47.83 -6.83
N SER A 73 -12.38 -48.32 -7.09
CA SER A 73 -11.42 -47.95 -8.14
C SER A 73 -12.02 -47.82 -9.54
N LYS A 74 -11.44 -46.94 -10.38
CA LYS A 74 -11.05 -47.25 -11.77
C LYS A 74 -9.99 -46.28 -12.28
N SER A 75 -8.81 -46.84 -12.51
CA SER A 75 -7.74 -46.37 -13.37
C SER A 75 -8.15 -46.38 -14.85
N ALA A 76 -7.68 -45.41 -15.63
CA ALA A 76 -7.31 -45.61 -17.04
C ALA A 76 -6.35 -44.50 -17.48
N ALA A 77 -5.24 -44.93 -18.06
CA ALA A 77 -4.17 -44.12 -18.61
C ALA A 77 -4.39 -43.81 -20.10
N SER A 78 -3.65 -42.81 -20.58
CA SER A 78 -3.09 -42.63 -21.94
C SER A 78 -3.99 -42.51 -23.18
N ALA A 79 -3.89 -41.34 -23.82
CA ALA A 79 -3.60 -41.16 -25.25
C ALA A 79 -3.35 -39.64 -25.47
N VAL A 80 -2.11 -39.15 -25.60
CA VAL A 80 -1.31 -39.06 -26.84
C VAL A 80 -2.16 -38.96 -28.10
N SER A 81 -2.35 -37.73 -28.58
CA SER A 81 -2.62 -37.44 -29.99
C SER A 81 -1.79 -36.22 -30.39
N LYS A 82 -0.71 -36.51 -31.12
CA LYS A 82 0.09 -35.56 -31.89
C LYS A 82 -0.79 -35.00 -33.00
N THR A 83 -0.97 -33.68 -33.03
CA THR A 83 -1.33 -32.98 -34.27
C THR A 83 -0.35 -31.83 -34.43
N ALA A 84 0.70 -32.09 -35.21
CA ALA A 84 1.62 -31.08 -35.69
C ALA A 84 0.87 -30.21 -36.70
N SER A 85 0.40 -29.04 -36.25
CA SER A 85 -0.01 -27.96 -37.14
C SER A 85 1.13 -26.96 -37.23
N THR A 86 1.80 -26.98 -38.39
CA THR A 86 2.86 -26.09 -38.84
C THR A 86 2.34 -24.66 -38.95
N ARG A 87 2.31 -23.93 -37.84
CA ARG A 87 2.09 -22.48 -37.85
C ARG A 87 3.43 -21.78 -38.08
N LYS A 88 3.66 -21.39 -39.34
CA LYS A 88 4.71 -20.46 -39.79
C LYS A 88 4.70 -19.20 -38.91
N THR A 89 5.55 -19.13 -37.89
CA THR A 89 5.82 -17.89 -37.17
C THR A 89 6.82 -17.09 -37.98
N ARG A 90 6.33 -16.04 -38.68
CA ARG A 90 7.19 -14.96 -39.18
C ARG A 90 7.88 -14.34 -37.97
N SER A 91 9.17 -14.60 -37.82
CA SER A 91 10.04 -13.83 -36.93
C SER A 91 9.92 -12.34 -37.30
N PRO A 92 9.70 -11.42 -36.34
CA PRO A 92 9.87 -10.03 -36.63
C PRO A 92 11.37 -9.81 -36.87
N ALA A 93 11.72 -9.31 -38.05
CA ALA A 93 13.08 -8.91 -38.36
C ALA A 93 13.55 -7.91 -37.28
N LEU A 94 14.49 -8.34 -36.43
CA LEU A 94 15.27 -7.42 -35.62
C LEU A 94 15.97 -6.48 -36.60
N LYS A 95 15.58 -5.20 -36.58
CA LYS A 95 16.39 -4.15 -37.19
C LYS A 95 17.69 -4.09 -36.38
N THR A 96 18.73 -4.75 -36.87
CA THR A 96 20.07 -4.66 -36.29
C THR A 96 20.54 -3.21 -36.46
N ALA A 97 20.49 -2.44 -35.39
CA ALA A 97 21.12 -1.14 -35.33
C ALA A 97 22.64 -1.34 -35.44
N SER A 98 23.29 -0.57 -36.31
CA SER A 98 24.74 -0.55 -36.46
C SER A 98 25.40 -0.20 -35.11
N VAL A 99 26.34 -1.05 -34.70
CA VAL A 99 27.11 -0.88 -33.47
C VAL A 99 27.97 0.38 -33.60
N LYS A 100 27.80 1.34 -32.68
CA LYS A 100 28.68 2.51 -32.57
C LYS A 100 29.83 2.16 -31.63
N MET A 101 31.05 2.10 -32.18
CA MET A 101 32.27 2.01 -31.38
C MET A 101 32.46 3.34 -30.63
N VAL A 102 32.58 3.31 -29.30
CA VAL A 102 32.92 4.49 -28.51
C VAL A 102 34.25 4.23 -27.81
N GLN A 103 35.24 5.08 -28.08
CA GLN A 103 36.55 4.98 -27.47
C GLN A 103 36.54 5.69 -26.12
N LYS A 104 36.65 4.92 -25.04
CA LYS A 104 36.72 5.46 -23.67
C LYS A 104 38.16 5.50 -23.22
N CYS A 105 38.71 6.70 -23.07
CA CYS A 105 40.06 6.92 -22.57
C CYS A 105 40.01 7.29 -21.09
N SER A 106 40.83 6.60 -20.28
CA SER A 106 41.09 6.98 -18.89
C SER A 106 42.57 7.27 -18.72
N VAL A 107 42.90 8.31 -17.96
CA VAL A 107 44.28 8.68 -17.64
C VAL A 107 44.61 8.14 -16.26
N ARG A 108 45.65 7.29 -16.15
CA ARG A 108 46.20 6.86 -14.87
C ARG A 108 47.72 6.99 -14.94
N LYS A 109 48.32 7.70 -13.98
CA LYS A 109 49.78 7.93 -13.87
C LYS A 109 50.43 8.38 -15.19
N GLY A 110 49.94 9.47 -15.77
CA GLY A 110 50.54 10.07 -16.98
C GLY A 110 50.30 9.32 -18.30
N HIS A 111 49.87 8.07 -18.28
CA HIS A 111 49.54 7.31 -19.49
C HIS A 111 48.04 7.35 -19.80
N LYS A 112 47.69 7.72 -21.04
CA LYS A 112 46.33 7.65 -21.58
C LYS A 112 46.06 6.23 -22.07
N LYS A 113 45.21 5.47 -21.37
CA LYS A 113 44.75 4.16 -21.82
C LYS A 113 43.35 4.30 -22.41
N CYS A 114 43.26 4.13 -23.71
CA CYS A 114 42.00 4.11 -24.44
C CYS A 114 41.59 2.65 -24.69
N VAL A 115 40.38 2.31 -24.29
CA VAL A 115 39.74 1.04 -24.65
C VAL A 115 38.59 1.36 -25.59
N ASN A 116 38.54 0.65 -26.70
CA ASN A 116 37.37 0.69 -27.58
C ASN A 116 36.35 -0.26 -26.97
N GLU A 117 35.30 0.31 -26.40
CA GLU A 117 34.24 -0.47 -25.79
C GLU A 117 33.09 -0.58 -26.79
N GLU A 118 32.64 -1.82 -27.05
CA GLU A 118 31.49 -2.06 -27.89
C GLU A 118 30.23 -1.67 -27.12
N VAL A 119 29.76 -0.44 -27.30
CA VAL A 119 28.53 0.02 -26.67
C VAL A 119 27.37 -0.48 -27.51
N LYS A 120 26.82 -1.65 -27.15
CA LYS A 120 25.58 -2.13 -27.77
C LYS A 120 24.50 -1.05 -27.63
N PRO A 121 23.89 -0.58 -28.73
CA PRO A 121 22.81 0.39 -28.65
C PRO A 121 21.68 -0.23 -27.82
N LEU A 122 21.30 0.43 -26.73
CA LEU A 122 20.18 -0.02 -25.89
C LEU A 122 18.94 -0.14 -26.76
N THR A 123 18.29 -1.30 -26.72
CA THR A 123 17.01 -1.46 -27.41
C THR A 123 15.98 -0.53 -26.78
N ILE A 124 14.94 -0.16 -27.54
CA ILE A 124 13.82 0.65 -27.00
C ILE A 124 13.21 -0.02 -25.76
N ALA A 125 13.16 -1.35 -25.74
CA ALA A 125 12.66 -2.12 -24.60
C ALA A 125 13.56 -1.97 -23.36
N ASP A 126 14.88 -2.02 -23.54
CA ASP A 126 15.86 -1.84 -22.45
C ASP A 126 15.84 -0.42 -21.90
N ALA A 127 15.71 0.59 -22.78
CA ALA A 127 15.57 1.98 -22.38
C ALA A 127 14.29 2.19 -21.53
N HIS A 128 13.16 1.64 -21.96
CA HIS A 128 11.91 1.68 -21.18
C HIS A 128 12.05 0.97 -19.83
N LYS A 129 12.67 -0.22 -19.81
CA LYS A 129 12.94 -0.96 -18.58
C LYS A 129 13.81 -0.15 -17.62
N ALA A 130 14.90 0.44 -18.10
CA ALA A 130 15.79 1.27 -17.30
C ALA A 130 15.06 2.50 -16.69
N ARG A 131 14.17 3.14 -17.46
CA ARG A 131 13.34 4.24 -16.96
C ARG A 131 12.39 3.80 -15.84
N VAL A 132 11.70 2.67 -16.01
CA VAL A 132 10.82 2.11 -14.97
C VAL A 132 11.62 1.78 -13.71
N GLN A 133 12.77 1.13 -13.85
CA GLN A 133 13.63 0.79 -12.72
C GLN A 133 14.13 2.04 -11.97
N LYS A 134 14.50 3.10 -12.69
CA LYS A 134 14.87 4.39 -12.10
C LYS A 134 13.72 4.99 -11.31
N ALA A 135 12.51 5.00 -11.87
CA ALA A 135 11.32 5.50 -11.18
C ALA A 135 10.99 4.67 -9.92
N GLN A 136 11.03 3.33 -10.02
CA GLN A 136 10.84 2.42 -8.89
C GLN A 136 11.86 2.68 -7.79
N LYS A 137 13.14 2.80 -8.11
CA LYS A 137 14.20 3.13 -7.14
C LYS A 137 13.93 4.46 -6.43
N THR A 138 13.53 5.49 -7.17
CA THR A 138 13.18 6.79 -6.57
C THR A 138 11.99 6.67 -5.62
N ALA A 139 10.93 5.95 -5.99
CA ALA A 139 9.80 5.71 -5.09
C ALA A 139 10.21 4.94 -3.84
N MET A 140 11.02 3.88 -3.98
CA MET A 140 11.49 3.11 -2.83
C MET A 140 12.34 3.96 -1.89
N ASN A 141 13.25 4.78 -2.42
CA ASN A 141 14.04 5.70 -1.60
C ASN A 141 13.16 6.69 -0.83
N LYS A 142 12.15 7.28 -1.51
CA LYS A 142 11.17 8.17 -0.85
C LYS A 142 10.44 7.46 0.28
N LEU A 143 9.98 6.23 0.05
CA LEU A 143 9.23 5.42 1.01
C LEU A 143 10.08 5.01 2.22
N MET A 144 11.26 4.45 1.99
CA MET A 144 12.17 4.00 3.04
C MET A 144 12.60 5.14 3.95
N GLY A 145 12.80 6.34 3.39
CA GLY A 145 13.10 7.55 4.18
C GLY A 145 11.97 8.04 5.08
N GLN A 146 10.78 7.42 5.04
CA GLN A 146 9.66 7.76 5.95
C GLN A 146 9.44 6.72 7.05
N ILE A 147 10.20 5.62 7.11
CA ILE A 147 10.08 4.62 8.17
C ILE A 147 10.27 5.28 9.54
N GLY A 148 9.45 4.89 10.52
CA GLY A 148 9.47 5.42 11.88
C GLY A 148 8.69 6.74 12.06
N LYS A 149 8.16 7.35 11.00
CA LYS A 149 7.29 8.52 11.14
C LYS A 149 5.88 8.13 11.59
N PRO A 150 5.21 8.93 12.42
CA PRO A 150 3.88 8.60 12.93
C PRO A 150 2.81 8.69 11.84
N TYR A 151 1.83 7.81 11.93
CA TYR A 151 0.60 7.91 11.16
C TYR A 151 -0.13 9.23 11.45
N ARG A 152 -0.61 9.90 10.41
CA ARG A 152 -1.43 11.11 10.50
C ARG A 152 -2.57 11.06 9.49
N TRP A 153 -3.81 11.04 9.96
CA TRP A 153 -5.00 11.02 9.10
C TRP A 153 -4.99 12.23 8.14
N GLY A 154 -5.17 11.98 6.85
CA GLY A 154 -5.11 13.00 5.80
C GLY A 154 -3.70 13.48 5.43
N GLY A 155 -2.67 13.05 6.16
CA GLY A 155 -1.29 13.50 5.99
C GLY A 155 -0.68 13.08 4.64
N THR A 156 0.06 13.97 4.00
CA THR A 156 0.65 13.75 2.66
C THR A 156 2.10 14.20 2.54
N SER A 157 2.74 14.61 3.64
CA SER A 157 4.06 15.24 3.57
C SER A 157 5.00 14.74 4.66
N PRO A 158 6.32 14.73 4.40
CA PRO A 158 7.32 14.36 5.39
C PRO A 158 7.28 15.19 6.67
N ARG A 159 6.78 16.44 6.59
CA ARG A 159 6.69 17.40 7.70
C ARG A 159 5.45 17.17 8.57
N THR A 160 4.32 16.86 7.94
CA THR A 160 3.02 16.71 8.64
C THR A 160 2.67 15.26 8.95
N GLY A 161 3.44 14.29 8.45
CA GLY A 161 3.14 12.86 8.55
C GLY A 161 2.26 12.36 7.41
N PHE A 162 1.92 11.07 7.47
CA PHE A 162 1.22 10.38 6.38
C PHE A 162 0.09 9.50 6.88
N ASP A 163 -1.01 9.47 6.13
CA ASP A 163 -1.91 8.32 6.13
C ASP A 163 -1.46 7.29 5.08
N CYS A 164 -2.16 6.16 5.00
CA CYS A 164 -1.78 5.05 4.11
C CYS A 164 -1.72 5.49 2.64
N SER A 165 -2.76 6.15 2.14
CA SER A 165 -2.82 6.67 0.77
C SER A 165 -1.92 7.88 0.56
N GLY A 166 -1.67 8.69 1.58
CA GLY A 166 -0.81 9.87 1.54
C GLY A 166 0.66 9.52 1.38
N LEU A 167 1.10 8.42 2.00
CA LEU A 167 2.43 7.86 1.79
C LEU A 167 2.63 7.45 0.32
N VAL A 168 1.65 6.75 -0.26
CA VAL A 168 1.66 6.37 -1.69
C VAL A 168 1.62 7.62 -2.57
N TYR A 169 0.72 8.56 -2.30
CA TYR A 169 0.62 9.80 -3.06
C TYR A 169 1.96 10.53 -3.12
N TYR A 170 2.62 10.73 -1.97
CA TYR A 170 3.92 11.38 -1.87
C TYR A 170 5.02 10.69 -2.69
N ALA A 171 5.08 9.36 -2.64
CA ALA A 171 6.10 8.59 -3.33
C ALA A 171 5.91 8.62 -4.87
N TYR A 172 4.67 8.60 -5.37
CA TYR A 172 4.38 8.36 -6.78
C TYR A 172 3.93 9.60 -7.58
N LYS A 173 3.39 10.65 -6.95
CA LYS A 173 2.78 11.81 -7.65
C LYS A 173 3.68 12.48 -8.71
N ASP A 174 5.00 12.45 -8.49
CA ASP A 174 5.98 13.09 -9.38
C ASP A 174 6.52 12.12 -10.45
N LEU A 175 6.24 10.82 -10.32
CA LEU A 175 6.85 9.75 -11.11
C LEU A 175 5.92 9.18 -12.19
N VAL A 176 4.60 9.31 -12.02
CA VAL A 176 3.59 8.86 -12.99
C VAL A 176 2.95 10.05 -13.73
N LYS A 177 2.49 9.81 -14.95
CA LYS A 177 1.90 10.85 -15.83
C LYS A 177 0.52 11.32 -15.37
N PHE A 178 -0.24 10.48 -14.68
CA PHE A 178 -1.58 10.77 -14.21
C PHE A 178 -1.59 11.22 -12.74
N ARG A 179 -2.72 11.76 -12.29
CA ARG A 179 -2.91 12.15 -10.89
C ARG A 179 -3.18 10.91 -10.03
N ILE A 180 -2.31 10.64 -9.06
CA ILE A 180 -2.55 9.61 -8.05
C ILE A 180 -3.75 10.05 -7.17
N PRO A 181 -4.82 9.24 -7.04
CA PRO A 181 -5.95 9.55 -6.17
C PRO A 181 -5.55 9.68 -4.69
N ARG A 182 -6.42 10.24 -3.85
CA ARG A 182 -6.11 10.46 -2.42
C ARG A 182 -6.68 9.40 -1.49
N THR A 183 -7.54 8.51 -1.97
CA THR A 183 -8.07 7.40 -1.16
C THR A 183 -7.57 6.04 -1.64
N ALA A 184 -7.45 5.08 -0.72
CA ALA A 184 -7.08 3.71 -1.07
C ALA A 184 -8.09 3.07 -2.05
N ASN A 185 -9.38 3.35 -1.87
CA ASN A 185 -10.44 2.80 -2.72
C ASN A 185 -10.34 3.31 -4.16
N GLU A 186 -10.08 4.60 -4.37
CA GLU A 186 -9.88 5.16 -5.72
C GLU A 186 -8.61 4.61 -6.37
N MET A 187 -7.51 4.49 -5.62
CA MET A 187 -6.27 3.88 -6.12
C MET A 187 -6.48 2.43 -6.55
N TYR A 188 -7.32 1.67 -5.83
CA TYR A 188 -7.66 0.29 -6.18
C TYR A 188 -8.47 0.19 -7.48
N HIS A 189 -9.30 1.17 -7.79
CA HIS A 189 -10.13 1.21 -9.01
C HIS A 189 -9.52 2.07 -10.13
N LEU A 190 -8.26 2.49 -9.97
CA LEU A 190 -7.58 3.35 -10.92
C LEU A 190 -7.37 2.64 -12.27
N ARG A 191 -7.96 3.19 -13.34
CA ARG A 191 -7.95 2.60 -14.68
C ARG A 191 -6.56 2.51 -15.31
N ASP A 192 -5.70 3.48 -15.03
CA ASP A 192 -4.32 3.51 -15.52
C ASP A 192 -3.42 2.47 -14.84
N ALA A 193 -3.87 1.87 -13.74
CA ALA A 193 -3.09 0.90 -12.97
C ALA A 193 -3.44 -0.52 -13.41
N ARG A 194 -2.41 -1.31 -13.77
CA ARG A 194 -2.59 -2.71 -14.17
C ARG A 194 -2.91 -3.56 -12.94
N SER A 195 -3.88 -4.48 -13.06
CA SER A 195 -4.06 -5.53 -12.04
C SER A 195 -2.82 -6.40 -11.95
N VAL A 196 -2.48 -6.87 -10.74
CA VAL A 196 -1.35 -7.76 -10.50
C VAL A 196 -1.80 -8.88 -9.58
N ASP A 197 -1.54 -10.13 -10.01
CA ASP A 197 -1.79 -11.29 -9.17
C ASP A 197 -0.73 -11.39 -8.08
N ARG A 198 -1.10 -11.99 -6.94
CA ARG A 198 -0.22 -12.06 -5.76
C ARG A 198 1.13 -12.72 -6.06
N GLY A 199 1.16 -13.70 -6.96
CA GLY A 199 2.39 -14.38 -7.40
C GLY A 199 3.30 -13.54 -8.32
N GLU A 200 2.79 -12.45 -8.89
CA GLU A 200 3.51 -11.59 -9.85
C GLU A 200 3.94 -10.25 -9.24
N LEU A 201 3.79 -10.10 -7.92
CA LEU A 201 4.13 -8.89 -7.19
C LEU A 201 5.60 -8.51 -7.39
N GLN A 202 5.81 -7.26 -7.76
CA GLN A 202 7.12 -6.63 -7.92
C GLN A 202 7.24 -5.42 -7.02
N SER A 203 8.48 -5.13 -6.61
CA SER A 203 8.75 -3.96 -5.77
C SER A 203 8.18 -2.68 -6.42
N GLY A 204 7.41 -1.93 -5.63
CA GLY A 204 6.67 -0.76 -6.09
C GLY A 204 5.23 -1.01 -6.53
N ASP A 205 4.72 -2.25 -6.50
CA ASP A 205 3.30 -2.51 -6.66
C ASP A 205 2.50 -2.06 -5.44
N LEU A 206 1.30 -1.54 -5.65
CA LEU A 206 0.39 -1.16 -4.58
C LEU A 206 -0.40 -2.39 -4.14
N VAL A 207 -0.44 -2.66 -2.85
CA VAL A 207 -1.21 -3.76 -2.25
C VAL A 207 -2.35 -3.19 -1.41
N PHE A 208 -3.54 -3.78 -1.54
CA PHE A 208 -4.77 -3.23 -0.99
C PHE A 208 -5.44 -4.18 0.00
N PHE A 209 -6.07 -3.60 1.01
CA PHE A 209 -6.71 -4.35 2.09
C PHE A 209 -8.08 -3.78 2.47
N ARG A 210 -8.93 -4.64 3.02
CA ARG A 210 -10.23 -4.33 3.62
C ARG A 210 -10.13 -4.46 5.14
N THR A 211 -9.67 -3.43 5.85
CA THR A 211 -9.43 -3.50 7.30
C THR A 211 -10.64 -3.14 8.16
N ARG A 212 -11.66 -2.49 7.59
CA ARG A 212 -12.84 -1.99 8.32
C ARG A 212 -14.15 -2.71 7.98
N GLY A 213 -14.10 -3.78 7.18
CA GLY A 213 -15.27 -4.61 6.87
C GLY A 213 -16.36 -3.95 6.01
N ARG A 214 -16.11 -2.78 5.40
CA ARG A 214 -17.12 -2.03 4.61
C ARG A 214 -17.24 -2.47 3.15
N GLY A 215 -16.67 -3.61 2.77
CA GLY A 215 -16.65 -4.10 1.37
C GLY A 215 -15.71 -3.36 0.41
N THR A 216 -15.13 -2.22 0.81
CA THR A 216 -14.23 -1.39 -0.01
C THR A 216 -12.77 -1.52 0.41
N ALA A 217 -11.83 -1.33 -0.52
CA ALA A 217 -10.41 -1.21 -0.17
C ALA A 217 -10.19 0.08 0.64
N ASP A 218 -9.91 -0.05 1.93
CA ASP A 218 -9.80 1.08 2.87
C ASP A 218 -8.36 1.33 3.34
N HIS A 219 -7.44 0.42 2.98
CA HIS A 219 -6.04 0.53 3.31
C HIS A 219 -5.16 0.16 2.11
N VAL A 220 -4.00 0.80 2.01
CA VAL A 220 -3.04 0.59 0.94
C VAL A 220 -1.62 0.60 1.50
N GLY A 221 -0.77 -0.25 0.94
CA GLY A 221 0.66 -0.23 1.15
C GLY A 221 1.41 -0.43 -0.16
N VAL A 222 2.74 -0.41 -0.09
CA VAL A 222 3.60 -0.61 -1.26
C VAL A 222 4.44 -1.84 -1.05
N TYR A 223 4.35 -2.81 -1.97
CA TYR A 223 5.15 -4.02 -1.92
C TYR A 223 6.63 -3.69 -2.10
N VAL A 224 7.48 -4.22 -1.23
CA VAL A 224 8.92 -3.96 -1.23
C VAL A 224 9.75 -5.18 -1.64
N GLY A 225 9.10 -6.32 -1.91
CA GLY A 225 9.74 -7.60 -2.20
C GLY A 225 9.71 -8.57 -1.02
N GLY A 226 10.06 -9.83 -1.26
CA GLY A 226 10.21 -10.86 -0.23
C GLY A 226 8.95 -11.11 0.62
N GLY A 227 7.76 -10.94 0.04
CA GLY A 227 6.49 -11.09 0.77
C GLY A 227 6.18 -9.93 1.73
N LYS A 228 6.87 -8.79 1.64
CA LYS A 228 6.71 -7.65 2.56
C LYS A 228 6.22 -6.40 1.85
N PHE A 229 5.62 -5.50 2.61
CA PHE A 229 5.17 -4.20 2.13
C PHE A 229 5.39 -3.11 3.18
N ILE A 230 5.63 -1.88 2.72
CA ILE A 230 5.69 -0.69 3.58
C ILE A 230 4.31 -0.04 3.68
N GLN A 231 3.95 0.45 4.86
CA GLN A 231 2.66 1.07 5.12
C GLN A 231 2.73 2.14 6.22
N SER A 232 1.76 3.06 6.19
CA SER A 232 1.37 3.88 7.34
C SER A 232 0.07 3.29 7.92
N PRO A 233 0.12 2.48 9.00
CA PRO A 233 -0.96 1.55 9.36
C PRO A 233 -2.20 2.21 9.96
N ARG A 234 -2.07 2.94 11.07
CA ARG A 234 -3.17 3.62 11.79
C ARG A 234 -2.65 4.57 12.86
N THR A 235 -3.52 5.41 13.41
CA THR A 235 -3.21 6.27 14.56
C THR A 235 -2.55 5.50 15.70
N GLY A 236 -1.48 6.07 16.29
CA GLY A 236 -0.70 5.45 17.37
C GLY A 236 0.34 4.43 16.89
N ARG A 237 0.59 4.35 15.58
CA ARG A 237 1.62 3.50 14.98
C ARG A 237 2.42 4.29 13.96
N ASP A 238 3.66 3.86 13.77
CA ASP A 238 4.57 4.47 12.83
C ASP A 238 4.60 3.73 11.49
N ILE A 239 5.15 4.40 10.49
CA ILE A 239 5.41 3.80 9.18
C ILE A 239 6.39 2.65 9.35
N GLN A 240 5.97 1.47 8.90
CA GLN A 240 6.69 0.21 9.12
C GLN A 240 6.61 -0.69 7.89
N ILE A 241 7.56 -1.62 7.79
CA ILE A 241 7.50 -2.75 6.87
C ILE A 241 6.81 -3.91 7.58
N THR A 242 5.90 -4.58 6.88
CA THR A 242 5.07 -5.65 7.44
C THR A 242 4.98 -6.81 6.46
N SER A 243 4.81 -8.04 6.97
CA SER A 243 4.69 -9.21 6.11
C SER A 243 3.26 -9.36 5.58
N LEU A 244 3.13 -9.69 4.29
CA LEU A 244 1.85 -10.10 3.69
C LEU A 244 1.37 -11.47 4.20
N SER A 245 2.25 -12.23 4.86
CA SER A 245 1.93 -13.55 5.43
C SER A 245 1.44 -13.48 6.88
N GLU A 246 1.50 -12.32 7.53
CA GLU A 246 0.88 -12.15 8.85
C GLU A 246 -0.63 -12.36 8.74
N ASP A 247 -1.22 -13.15 9.63
CA ASP A 247 -2.63 -13.58 9.57
C ASP A 247 -3.59 -12.41 9.35
N TYR A 248 -3.38 -11.31 10.05
CA TYR A 248 -4.17 -10.10 9.86
C TYR A 248 -4.11 -9.60 8.41
N TRP A 249 -2.93 -9.46 7.82
CA TRP A 249 -2.81 -8.93 6.45
C TRP A 249 -3.22 -9.94 5.39
N ALA A 250 -2.99 -11.23 5.63
CA ALA A 250 -3.43 -12.30 4.75
C ALA A 250 -4.96 -12.35 4.63
N ASN A 251 -5.67 -12.26 5.76
CA ASN A 251 -7.14 -12.31 5.80
C ASN A 251 -7.82 -11.06 5.24
N HIS A 252 -7.12 -9.92 5.22
CA HIS A 252 -7.67 -8.66 4.72
C HIS A 252 -7.21 -8.31 3.30
N TYR A 253 -6.37 -9.14 2.65
CA TYR A 253 -5.83 -8.86 1.32
C TYR A 253 -6.93 -8.86 0.25
N VAL A 254 -6.95 -7.81 -0.58
CA VAL A 254 -7.95 -7.64 -1.66
C VAL A 254 -7.34 -7.88 -3.03
N GLY A 255 -6.12 -7.38 -3.25
CA GLY A 255 -5.45 -7.44 -4.55
C GLY A 255 -4.33 -6.42 -4.66
N ALA A 256 -3.76 -6.32 -5.86
CA ALA A 256 -2.65 -5.40 -6.13
C ALA A 256 -2.79 -4.65 -7.47
N ARG A 257 -2.16 -3.47 -7.54
CA ARG A 257 -2.13 -2.61 -8.73
C ARG A 257 -0.71 -2.13 -9.04
N ARG A 258 -0.29 -2.26 -10.30
CA ARG A 258 0.97 -1.70 -10.81
C ARG A 258 0.72 -0.37 -11.48
N VAL A 259 1.17 0.70 -10.82
CA VAL A 259 1.05 2.08 -11.33
C VAL A 259 2.26 2.52 -12.16
N MET A 260 3.42 1.88 -12.02
CA MET A 260 4.63 2.16 -12.79
C MET A 260 4.80 1.14 -13.91
N THR A 261 4.55 1.59 -15.14
CA THR A 261 4.73 0.82 -16.38
C THR A 261 5.40 1.73 -17.41
N PRO A 262 5.98 1.18 -18.50
CA PRO A 262 6.54 2.01 -19.57
C PRO A 262 5.58 3.09 -20.12
N LYS A 263 4.26 2.85 -20.06
CA LYS A 263 3.25 3.79 -20.53
C LYS A 263 2.96 4.89 -19.52
N THR A 264 2.98 4.57 -18.23
CA THR A 264 2.49 5.43 -17.15
C THR A 264 3.55 6.26 -16.45
N ILE A 265 4.83 5.87 -16.51
CA ILE A 265 5.91 6.68 -15.95
C ILE A 265 6.13 7.95 -16.78
N ARG A 266 6.56 9.04 -16.12
CA ARG A 266 6.97 10.29 -16.81
C ARG A 266 8.23 10.11 -17.65
#